data_AF-K6FK97-F1
#
_entry.id   AF-K6FK97-F1
#
_cell.length_a   1.000
_cell.length_b   1.000
_cell.length_c   1.000
_cell.angle_alpha   90.00
_cell.angle_beta   90.00
_cell.angle_gamma   90.00
#
_symmetry.space_group_name_H-M   'P 1'
#
loop_
_entity.id
_entity.type
_entity.pdbx_description
1 polymer ?
#
loop_
_entity_poly.entity_id
_entity_poly.type
_entity_poly.pdbx_seq_one_letter_code
_entity_poly.pdbx_strand_id
1 'polypeptide(L)'
;MNNGAMAAWLLLFVIGGFAVPGLAVAQSDDGRVLRPSAPRYGAQARGQLVDELCQCAVAARLAGAMALATNDQETQRKAVARSREFLAVAKTYMSPQYVDARYKSMALPLLTPERLNDASANAYILERAHMCAYILKNVHERLLYLNDLAKGR
;
A
#
# COMPACT_ATOMS: atom_id res chain seq x y z
N MET A 1 -29.78 -18.63 47.22
CA MET A 1 -30.58 -17.51 46.69
C MET A 1 -29.59 -16.41 46.32
N ASN A 2 -29.01 -16.54 45.13
CA ASN A 2 -29.26 -15.73 43.92
C ASN A 2 -28.47 -14.41 43.99
N ASN A 3 -27.23 -14.39 43.51
CA ASN A 3 -26.80 -14.22 42.10
C ASN A 3 -26.97 -12.77 41.63
N GLY A 4 -25.91 -12.00 41.81
CA GLY A 4 -25.72 -10.66 41.24
C GLY A 4 -24.28 -10.46 40.75
N ALA A 5 -23.68 -11.52 40.20
CA ALA A 5 -22.51 -11.42 39.33
C ALA A 5 -22.99 -11.75 37.91
N MET A 6 -22.46 -11.03 36.91
CA MET A 6 -22.67 -11.20 35.47
C MET A 6 -23.79 -10.37 34.83
N ALA A 7 -23.49 -9.11 34.51
CA ALA A 7 -24.22 -8.36 33.48
C ALA A 7 -23.39 -7.23 32.85
N ALA A 8 -22.09 -7.47 32.58
CA ALA A 8 -21.24 -6.54 31.82
C ALA A 8 -20.43 -7.23 30.71
N TRP A 9 -20.84 -8.44 30.33
CA TRP A 9 -20.34 -9.19 29.18
C TRP A 9 -21.56 -9.60 28.36
N LEU A 10 -21.96 -8.79 27.39
CA LEU A 10 -22.78 -9.17 26.22
C LEU A 10 -23.22 -7.90 25.50
N LEU A 11 -22.36 -7.40 24.61
CA LEU A 11 -22.77 -6.66 23.40
C LEU A 11 -21.60 -6.68 22.39
N LEU A 12 -21.02 -7.87 22.21
CA LEU A 12 -19.90 -8.16 21.31
C LEU A 12 -20.29 -9.07 20.12
N PHE A 13 -21.58 -9.15 19.78
CA PHE A 13 -22.05 -10.01 18.68
C PHE A 13 -23.13 -9.34 17.83
N VAL A 14 -22.76 -8.38 16.98
CA VAL A 14 -23.52 -8.06 15.75
C VAL A 14 -22.56 -7.61 14.65
N ILE A 15 -21.67 -8.51 14.19
CA ILE A 15 -21.11 -8.45 12.82
C ILE A 15 -21.07 -9.89 12.31
N GLY A 16 -22.27 -10.42 12.03
CA GLY A 16 -22.44 -11.65 11.27
C GLY A 16 -22.52 -11.31 9.78
N GLY A 17 -21.48 -11.71 9.04
CA GLY A 17 -21.61 -12.32 7.72
C GLY A 17 -22.07 -11.47 6.55
N PHE A 18 -21.09 -10.91 5.82
CA PHE A 18 -21.02 -11.13 4.37
C PHE A 18 -19.58 -11.48 4.01
N ALA A 19 -19.38 -12.73 3.62
CA ALA A 19 -18.15 -13.24 3.06
C ALA A 19 -17.89 -12.54 1.71
N VAL A 20 -16.74 -11.88 1.59
CA VAL A 20 -16.16 -11.53 0.29
C VAL A 20 -15.03 -12.54 0.04
N PRO A 21 -15.09 -13.36 -1.02
CA PRO A 21 -14.02 -14.29 -1.34
C PRO A 21 -12.89 -13.53 -2.02
N GLY A 22 -11.66 -13.73 -1.55
CA GLY A 22 -10.45 -13.34 -2.29
C GLY A 22 -9.36 -12.76 -1.40
N LEU A 23 -8.24 -13.47 -1.38
CA LEU A 23 -6.95 -13.17 -0.75
C LEU A 23 -6.85 -13.52 0.73
N ALA A 24 -6.71 -14.83 0.97
CA ALA A 24 -5.98 -15.34 2.12
C ALA A 24 -4.53 -14.83 2.06
N VAL A 25 -4.27 -13.70 2.73
CA VAL A 25 -2.93 -13.40 3.20
C VAL A 25 -2.64 -14.48 4.24
N ALA A 26 -1.69 -15.37 3.95
CA ALA A 26 -1.27 -16.39 4.91
C ALA A 26 -0.79 -15.68 6.19
N GLN A 27 -1.64 -15.66 7.21
CA GLN A 27 -1.31 -15.28 8.57
C GLN A 27 -1.06 -16.58 9.32
N SER A 28 0.14 -16.74 9.87
CA SER A 28 0.41 -17.78 10.86
C SER A 28 -0.29 -17.39 12.17
N ASP A 29 -0.84 -18.37 12.90
CA ASP A 29 -1.63 -18.19 14.14
C ASP A 29 -0.92 -17.40 15.27
N ASP A 30 0.39 -17.14 15.14
CA ASP A 30 1.20 -16.39 16.12
C ASP A 30 1.30 -14.88 15.86
N GLY A 31 0.47 -14.31 14.97
CA GLY A 31 0.50 -12.87 14.66
C GLY A 31 1.78 -12.40 13.93
N ARG A 32 2.63 -13.35 13.51
CA ARG A 32 3.80 -13.07 12.68
C ARG A 32 3.36 -12.96 11.23
N VAL A 33 3.53 -11.78 10.65
CA VAL A 33 3.53 -11.58 9.19
C VAL A 33 4.57 -12.54 8.62
N LEU A 34 4.13 -13.54 7.87
CA LEU A 34 5.02 -14.45 7.15
C LEU A 34 5.90 -13.60 6.24
N ARG A 35 7.17 -13.39 6.64
CA ARG A 35 8.19 -12.90 5.71
C ARG A 35 8.18 -13.88 4.54
N PRO A 36 7.98 -13.43 3.29
CA PRO A 36 8.18 -14.31 2.17
C PRO A 36 9.58 -14.91 2.27
N SER A 37 9.67 -16.24 2.33
CA SER A 37 10.94 -16.94 2.35
C SER A 37 11.77 -16.48 1.14
N ALA A 38 12.95 -15.92 1.38
CA ALA A 38 13.88 -15.56 0.31
C ALA A 38 14.63 -16.83 -0.17
N PRO A 39 14.97 -17.01 -1.47
CA PRO A 39 14.81 -16.10 -2.61
C PRO A 39 14.10 -16.78 -3.81
N ARG A 40 12.77 -16.66 -3.94
CA ARG A 40 12.09 -17.00 -5.22
C ARG A 40 12.32 -15.94 -6.32
N TYR A 41 12.71 -14.73 -5.93
CA TYR A 41 12.76 -13.56 -6.80
C TYR A 41 14.11 -12.86 -6.77
N GLY A 42 14.64 -12.52 -7.94
CA GLY A 42 15.88 -11.78 -8.10
C GLY A 42 15.85 -10.41 -7.41
N ALA A 43 17.02 -9.88 -7.06
CA ALA A 43 17.14 -8.55 -6.47
C ALA A 43 16.56 -7.45 -7.37
N GLN A 44 16.75 -7.59 -8.69
CA GLN A 44 16.21 -6.67 -9.69
C GLN A 44 14.68 -6.60 -9.67
N ALA A 45 14.00 -7.75 -9.69
CA ALA A 45 12.54 -7.81 -9.67
C ALA A 45 11.95 -7.22 -8.38
N ARG A 46 12.58 -7.51 -7.23
CA ARG A 46 12.20 -6.92 -5.95
C ARG A 46 12.40 -5.40 -5.93
N GLY A 47 13.52 -4.92 -6.49
CA GLY A 47 13.79 -3.49 -6.64
C GLY A 47 12.74 -2.79 -7.50
N GLN A 48 12.40 -3.37 -8.65
CA GLN A 48 11.36 -2.84 -9.54
C GLN A 48 9.98 -2.81 -8.87
N LEU A 49 9.60 -3.86 -8.15
CA LEU A 49 8.34 -3.87 -7.39
C LEU A 49 8.31 -2.76 -6.33
N VAL A 50 9.40 -2.59 -5.58
CA VAL A 50 9.52 -1.53 -4.58
C VAL A 50 9.43 -0.15 -5.23
N ASP A 51 10.02 0.03 -6.41
CA ASP A 51 9.91 1.27 -7.17
C ASP A 51 8.46 1.56 -7.58
N GLU A 52 7.74 0.56 -8.09
CA GLU A 52 6.32 0.71 -8.46
C GLU A 52 5.44 1.04 -7.24
N LEU A 53 5.67 0.36 -6.11
CA LEU A 53 4.97 0.64 -4.85
C LEU A 53 5.28 2.05 -4.32
N CYS A 54 6.54 2.50 -4.42
CA CYS A 54 6.92 3.86 -4.04
C CYS A 54 6.25 4.90 -4.95
N GLN A 55 6.21 4.68 -6.26
CA GLN A 55 5.51 5.56 -7.21
C GLN A 55 4.02 5.67 -6.87
N CYS A 56 3.38 4.55 -6.51
CA CYS A 56 1.99 4.54 -6.06
C CYS A 56 1.77 5.27 -4.74
N ALA A 57 2.72 5.15 -3.79
CA ALA A 57 2.68 5.90 -2.56
C ALA A 57 2.79 7.42 -2.80
N VAL A 58 3.62 7.83 -3.77
CA VAL A 58 3.78 9.23 -4.19
C VAL A 58 2.51 9.74 -4.87
N ALA A 59 1.93 8.99 -5.82
CA ALA A 59 0.69 9.35 -6.48
C ALA A 59 -0.46 9.55 -5.47
N ALA A 60 -0.59 8.65 -4.49
CA ALA A 60 -1.56 8.80 -3.41
C ALA A 60 -1.32 10.09 -2.61
N ARG A 61 -0.07 10.45 -2.30
CA ARG A 61 0.24 11.69 -1.58
C ARG A 61 -0.01 12.94 -2.38
N LEU A 62 0.28 12.93 -3.68
CA LEU A 62 -0.04 14.05 -4.56
C LEU A 62 -1.56 14.28 -4.62
N ALA A 63 -2.36 13.21 -4.73
CA ALA A 63 -3.81 13.32 -4.71
C ALA A 63 -4.32 13.93 -3.39
N GLY A 64 -3.76 13.49 -2.25
CA GLY A 64 -4.08 14.08 -0.95
C GLY A 64 -3.63 15.53 -0.80
N ALA A 65 -2.48 15.90 -1.36
CA ALA A 65 -1.98 17.27 -1.34
C ALA A 65 -2.87 18.21 -2.17
N MET A 66 -3.33 17.78 -3.35
CA MET A 66 -4.26 18.57 -4.17
C MET A 66 -5.64 18.69 -3.51
N ALA A 67 -6.08 17.67 -2.78
CA ALA A 67 -7.31 17.73 -1.99
C ALA A 67 -7.27 18.75 -0.82
N LEU A 68 -6.09 19.28 -0.47
CA LEU A 68 -6.00 20.43 0.45
C LEU A 68 -6.57 21.71 -0.18
N ALA A 69 -6.33 21.92 -1.47
CA ALA A 69 -6.81 23.11 -2.18
C ALA A 69 -8.35 23.16 -2.26
N THR A 70 -9.01 21.99 -2.23
CA THR A 70 -10.47 21.85 -2.27
C THR A 70 -11.09 21.60 -0.89
N ASN A 71 -10.30 21.59 0.19
CA ASN A 71 -10.73 21.26 1.55
C ASN A 71 -11.43 19.89 1.68
N ASP A 72 -11.11 18.94 0.79
CA ASP A 72 -11.65 17.59 0.82
C ASP A 72 -10.89 16.71 1.83
N GLN A 73 -11.36 16.74 3.08
CA GLN A 73 -10.76 15.98 4.17
C GLN A 73 -10.86 14.47 4.00
N GLU A 74 -11.87 13.96 3.30
CA GLU A 74 -12.06 12.53 3.10
C GLU A 74 -10.98 11.98 2.17
N THR A 75 -10.77 12.66 1.03
CA THR A 75 -9.71 12.31 0.08
C THR A 75 -8.34 12.41 0.72
N GLN A 76 -8.08 13.45 1.53
CA GLN A 76 -6.82 13.57 2.29
C GLN A 76 -6.58 12.36 3.20
N ARG A 77 -7.59 11.92 3.98
CA ARG A 77 -7.46 10.77 4.88
C ARG A 77 -7.22 9.47 4.10
N LYS A 78 -7.98 9.24 3.04
CA LYS A 78 -7.84 8.05 2.17
C LYS A 78 -6.47 8.01 1.49
N ALA A 79 -6.00 9.16 0.99
CA ALA A 79 -4.67 9.32 0.38
C ALA A 79 -3.54 8.95 1.34
N VAL A 80 -3.59 9.42 2.59
CA VAL A 80 -2.61 9.08 3.62
C VAL A 80 -2.64 7.59 3.95
N ALA A 81 -3.83 7.01 4.11
CA ALA A 81 -3.98 5.57 4.38
C ALA A 81 -3.40 4.72 3.24
N ARG A 82 -3.74 5.04 1.98
CA ARG A 82 -3.22 4.33 0.80
C ARG A 82 -1.72 4.46 0.65
N SER A 83 -1.17 5.66 0.84
CA SER A 83 0.28 5.87 0.83
C SER A 83 1.00 4.97 1.85
N ARG A 84 0.45 4.85 3.07
CA ARG A 84 1.03 3.97 4.11
C ARG A 84 0.95 2.50 3.74
N GLU A 85 -0.14 2.05 3.12
CA GLU A 85 -0.33 0.68 2.68
C GLU A 85 0.72 0.26 1.64
N PHE A 86 0.95 1.07 0.60
CA PHE A 86 1.99 0.82 -0.40
C PHE A 86 3.38 0.70 0.23
N LEU A 87 3.72 1.64 1.13
CA LEU A 87 5.02 1.63 1.80
C LEU A 87 5.17 0.46 2.76
N ALA A 88 4.10 0.03 3.44
CA ALA A 88 4.13 -1.14 4.30
C ALA A 88 4.43 -2.40 3.50
N VAL A 89 3.79 -2.57 2.34
CA VAL A 89 4.06 -3.70 1.43
C VAL A 89 5.49 -3.64 0.90
N ALA A 90 5.98 -2.47 0.46
CA ALA A 90 7.35 -2.32 -0.03
C ALA A 90 8.41 -2.75 1.00
N LYS A 91 8.18 -2.43 2.28
CA LYS A 91 9.06 -2.79 3.41
C LYS A 91 9.11 -4.30 3.71
N THR A 92 8.23 -5.10 3.11
CA THR A 92 8.32 -6.55 3.18
C THR A 92 9.38 -7.12 2.20
N TYR A 93 9.73 -6.37 1.15
CA TYR A 93 10.62 -6.82 0.08
C TYR A 93 12.04 -6.23 0.17
N MET A 94 12.19 -5.05 0.76
CA MET A 94 13.47 -4.37 0.97
C MET A 94 13.52 -3.69 2.34
N SER A 95 14.72 -3.26 2.77
CA SER A 95 14.89 -2.66 4.10
C SER A 95 14.06 -1.37 4.24
N PRO A 96 13.53 -1.08 5.45
CA PRO A 96 12.78 0.16 5.67
C PRO A 96 13.56 1.42 5.29
N GLN A 97 14.87 1.45 5.59
CA GLN A 97 15.76 2.56 5.26
C GLN A 97 15.85 2.79 3.74
N TYR A 98 15.95 1.70 2.96
CA TYR A 98 15.97 1.78 1.50
C TYR A 98 14.65 2.31 0.96
N VAL A 99 13.52 1.75 1.42
CA VAL A 99 12.18 2.15 0.96
C VAL A 99 11.91 3.62 1.28
N ASP A 100 12.25 4.06 2.49
CA ASP A 100 12.03 5.45 2.90
C ASP A 100 12.91 6.43 2.10
N ALA A 101 14.16 6.07 1.82
CA ALA A 101 15.03 6.86 0.95
C ALA A 101 14.50 6.91 -0.49
N ARG A 102 14.05 5.78 -1.02
CA ARG A 102 13.53 5.66 -2.39
C ARG A 102 12.24 6.46 -2.56
N TYR A 103 11.28 6.29 -1.65
CA TYR A 103 10.06 7.08 -1.61
C TYR A 103 10.35 8.59 -1.57
N LYS A 104 11.24 9.05 -0.67
CA LYS A 104 11.61 10.47 -0.60
C LYS A 104 12.23 10.98 -1.90
N SER A 105 13.12 10.20 -2.51
CA SER A 105 13.76 10.58 -3.78
C SER A 105 12.76 10.77 -4.92
N MET A 106 11.66 10.02 -4.92
CA MET A 106 10.58 10.15 -5.92
C MET A 106 9.58 11.27 -5.56
N ALA A 107 9.35 11.49 -4.27
CA ALA A 107 8.36 12.45 -3.78
C ALA A 107 8.86 13.90 -3.87
N LEU A 108 10.12 14.14 -3.51
CA LEU A 108 10.72 15.49 -3.43
C LEU A 108 10.57 16.32 -4.71
N PRO A 109 10.80 15.77 -5.93
CA PRO A 109 10.64 16.54 -7.16
C PRO A 109 9.20 16.93 -7.50
N LEU A 110 8.21 16.24 -6.91
CA LEU A 110 6.79 16.37 -7.28
C LEU A 110 5.96 17.11 -6.22
N LEU A 111 6.41 17.12 -4.95
CA LEU A 111 5.75 17.78 -3.84
C LEU A 111 6.24 19.22 -3.61
N THR A 112 6.78 19.88 -4.64
CA THR A 112 7.06 21.31 -4.56
C THR A 112 5.78 22.13 -4.80
N PRO A 113 5.62 23.31 -4.17
CA PRO A 113 4.42 24.15 -4.34
C PRO A 113 4.12 24.48 -5.82
N GLU A 114 5.17 24.66 -6.62
CA GLU A 114 5.08 24.95 -8.06
C GLU A 114 4.55 23.76 -8.87
N ARG A 115 4.93 22.52 -8.49
CA ARG A 115 4.56 21.30 -9.22
C ARG A 115 3.19 20.77 -8.85
N LEU A 116 2.73 21.01 -7.62
CA LEU A 116 1.42 20.57 -7.14
C LEU A 116 0.26 21.21 -7.91
N ASN A 117 0.47 22.39 -8.49
CA ASN A 117 -0.52 23.11 -9.28
C ASN A 117 -0.35 22.91 -10.80
N ASP A 118 0.65 22.13 -11.21
CA ASP A 118 1.00 21.90 -12.61
C ASP A 118 0.30 20.65 -13.16
N ALA A 119 0.03 20.64 -14.47
CA ALA A 119 -0.55 19.50 -15.19
C ALA A 119 0.28 18.23 -15.02
N SER A 120 1.59 18.36 -14.73
CA SER A 120 2.50 17.25 -14.47
C SER A 120 2.12 16.41 -13.24
N ALA A 121 1.60 16.99 -12.15
CA ALA A 121 1.15 16.22 -10.98
C ALA A 121 -0.11 15.41 -11.27
N ASN A 122 -1.06 16.01 -11.99
CA ASN A 122 -2.28 15.32 -12.44
C ASN A 122 -1.96 14.19 -13.43
N ALA A 123 -1.09 14.43 -14.40
CA ALA A 123 -0.63 13.42 -15.35
C ALA A 123 0.01 12.23 -14.61
N TYR A 124 0.91 12.51 -13.65
CA TYR A 124 1.55 11.47 -12.84
C TYR A 124 0.53 10.60 -12.09
N ILE A 125 -0.52 11.21 -11.51
CA ILE A 125 -1.57 10.44 -10.82
C ILE A 125 -2.37 9.59 -11.80
N LEU A 126 -2.80 10.15 -12.93
CA LEU A 126 -3.64 9.44 -13.91
C LEU A 126 -2.89 8.26 -14.53
N GLU A 127 -1.61 8.44 -14.87
CA GLU A 127 -0.73 7.37 -15.35
C GLU A 127 -0.55 6.22 -14.35
N ARG A 128 -0.76 6.49 -13.06
CA ARG A 128 -0.53 5.50 -11.99
C ARG A 128 -1.82 4.94 -11.40
N ALA A 129 -2.93 5.66 -11.48
CA ALA A 129 -4.18 5.32 -10.81
C ALA A 129 -4.67 3.90 -11.12
N HIS A 130 -4.57 3.49 -12.38
CA HIS A 130 -4.99 2.17 -12.85
C HIS A 130 -4.03 1.06 -12.36
N MET A 131 -2.73 1.32 -12.35
CA MET A 131 -1.71 0.34 -11.92
C MET A 131 -1.68 0.14 -10.41
N CYS A 132 -1.89 1.19 -9.63
CA CYS A 132 -1.67 1.13 -8.18
C CYS A 132 -2.67 0.23 -7.45
N ALA A 133 -3.94 0.25 -7.85
CA ALA A 133 -4.93 -0.67 -7.30
C ALA A 133 -4.64 -2.13 -7.71
N TYR A 134 -4.13 -2.35 -8.93
CA TYR A 134 -3.75 -3.66 -9.41
C TYR A 134 -2.56 -4.23 -8.64
N ILE A 135 -1.49 -3.45 -8.46
CA ILE A 135 -0.26 -3.90 -7.81
C ILE A 135 -0.54 -4.39 -6.38
N LEU A 136 -1.31 -3.64 -5.58
CA LEU A 136 -1.63 -4.07 -4.20
C LEU A 136 -2.42 -5.36 -4.13
N LYS A 137 -3.33 -5.59 -5.08
CA LYS A 137 -4.15 -6.81 -5.12
C LYS A 137 -3.41 -8.02 -5.67
N ASN A 138 -2.37 -7.79 -6.47
CA ASN A 138 -1.67 -8.83 -7.24
C ASN A 138 -0.14 -8.74 -7.05
N VAL A 139 0.32 -8.45 -5.83
CA VAL A 139 1.75 -8.22 -5.54
C VAL A 139 2.59 -9.43 -5.93
N HIS A 140 2.07 -10.63 -5.72
CA HIS A 140 2.79 -11.88 -5.99
C HIS A 140 2.94 -12.14 -7.49
N GLU A 141 1.84 -12.01 -8.24
CA GLU A 141 1.80 -12.15 -9.68
C GLU A 141 2.66 -11.08 -10.36
N ARG A 142 2.60 -9.84 -9.85
CA ARG A 142 3.45 -8.76 -10.35
C ARG A 142 4.93 -9.06 -10.13
N LEU A 143 5.29 -9.59 -8.97
CA LEU A 143 6.67 -9.94 -8.66
C LEU A 143 7.17 -11.13 -9.50
N LEU A 144 6.31 -12.11 -9.78
CA LEU A 144 6.60 -13.20 -10.73
C LEU A 144 6.89 -12.65 -12.12
N TYR A 145 5.98 -11.81 -12.64
CA TYR A 145 6.14 -11.16 -13.94
C TYR A 145 7.46 -10.39 -14.06
N LEU A 146 7.77 -9.53 -13.07
CA LEU A 146 9.03 -8.76 -13.08
C LEU A 146 10.28 -9.66 -13.00
N ASN A 147 10.17 -10.81 -12.34
CA ASN A 147 11.25 -11.77 -12.23
C ASN A 147 11.47 -12.57 -13.52
N ASP A 148 10.42 -12.86 -14.27
CA ASP A 148 10.51 -13.50 -15.57
C ASP A 148 11.08 -12.54 -16.62
N LEU A 149 10.62 -11.28 -16.61
CA LEU A 149 11.22 -10.20 -17.41
C LEU A 149 12.72 -10.03 -17.13
N ALA A 150 13.12 -10.01 -15.86
CA ALA A 150 14.54 -9.88 -15.48
C ALA A 150 15.39 -11.08 -15.95
N LYS A 151 14.77 -12.22 -16.20
CA LYS A 151 15.41 -13.43 -16.75
C LYS A 151 15.35 -13.50 -18.28
N GLY A 152 14.73 -12.52 -18.95
CA GLY A 152 14.56 -12.51 -20.40
C GLY A 152 13.55 -13.54 -20.91
N ARG A 153 12.53 -13.87 -20.10
CA ARG A 153 11.42 -14.76 -20.49
C ARG A 153 10.17 -13.97 -20.80
#